data_AF-A0A419A8G7-F1
#
_entry.id   AF-A0A419A8G7-F1
#
_cell.length_a   1.000
_cell.length_b   1.000
_cell.length_c   1.000
_cell.angle_alpha   90.00
_cell.angle_beta   90.00
_cell.angle_gamma   90.00
#
_symmetry.space_group_name_H-M   'P 1'
#
loop_
_entity.id
_entity.type
_entity.pdbx_description
1 polymer ?
#
loop_
_entity_poly.entity_id
_entity_poly.type
_entity_poly.pdbx_seq_one_letter_code
_entity_poly.pdbx_strand_id
1 'polypeptide(L)' 'MIAAELSARPEPARDLGYAVIAIGRNQQAQGPVMHRFRDGRVTIDAGGHEVTGHPVGATASKGWWAWLATRPI' A
#
# COMPACT_ATOMS: atom_id res chain seq x y z
N MET A 1 29.03 21.78 -21.12
CA MET A 1 28.62 20.40 -20.80
C MET A 1 27.97 20.42 -19.44
N ILE A 2 26.63 20.42 -19.39
CA ILE A 2 25.89 20.30 -18.12
C ILE A 2 25.05 19.03 -18.29
N ALA A 3 25.54 17.92 -17.74
CA ALA A 3 24.73 16.72 -17.61
C ALA A 3 23.67 17.08 -16.57
N ALA A 4 22.43 17.25 -17.01
CA ALA A 4 21.29 17.26 -16.12
C ALA A 4 21.28 15.90 -15.42
N GLU A 5 21.79 15.87 -14.19
CA GLU A 5 21.53 14.81 -13.25
C GLU A 5 20.01 14.79 -13.12
N LEU A 6 19.41 13.88 -13.88
CA LEU A 6 17.98 13.63 -13.92
C LEU A 6 17.64 13.17 -12.50
N SER A 7 17.39 14.16 -11.64
CA SER A 7 16.86 14.00 -10.30
C SER A 7 15.72 13.03 -10.48
N ALA A 8 15.94 11.79 -10.05
CA ALA A 8 14.95 10.75 -10.02
C ALA A 8 13.87 11.27 -9.07
N ARG A 9 12.98 12.11 -9.61
CA ARG A 9 11.72 12.45 -8.96
C ARG A 9 11.13 11.08 -8.71
N PRO A 10 10.92 10.67 -7.44
CA PRO A 10 10.22 9.43 -7.21
C PRO A 10 8.91 9.61 -7.97
N GLU A 11 8.74 8.80 -9.03
CA GLU A 11 7.45 8.64 -9.70
C GLU A 11 6.42 8.63 -8.57
N PRO A 12 5.36 9.45 -8.61
CA PRO A 12 4.38 9.45 -7.54
C PRO A 12 3.92 8.00 -7.44
N ALA A 13 4.42 7.31 -6.41
CA ALA A 13 4.11 5.91 -6.18
C ALA A 13 2.60 5.93 -6.13
N ARG A 14 1.96 5.28 -7.12
CA ARG A 14 0.51 5.32 -7.28
C ARG A 14 -0.07 5.18 -5.88
N ASP A 15 -1.02 6.03 -5.47
CA ASP A 15 -1.61 5.92 -4.14
C ASP A 15 -2.35 4.57 -4.07
N LEU A 16 -1.61 3.52 -3.69
CA LEU A 16 -2.09 2.15 -3.53
C LEU A 16 -2.75 1.98 -2.15
N GLY A 17 -2.82 3.05 -1.35
CA GLY A 17 -3.37 3.10 -0.01
C GLY A 17 -2.39 2.64 1.07
N TYR A 18 -2.93 2.43 2.27
CA TYR A 18 -2.22 1.87 3.40
C TYR A 18 -2.68 0.44 3.65
N ALA A 19 -1.79 -0.39 4.18
CA ALA A 19 -2.12 -1.73 4.63
C ALA A 19 -1.43 -2.03 5.97
N VAL A 20 -2.02 -3.00 6.67
CA VAL A 20 -1.45 -3.59 7.89
C VAL A 20 -1.15 -5.05 7.57
N ILE A 21 0.04 -5.53 7.89
CA ILE A 21 0.48 -6.92 7.66
C ILE A 21 0.84 -7.55 9.01
N ALA A 22 0.38 -8.77 9.26
CA ALA A 22 0.80 -9.54 10.42
C ALA A 22 2.20 -10.11 10.16
N ILE A 23 3.16 -9.76 10.99
CA ILE A 23 4.56 -10.23 10.90
C ILE A 23 4.91 -11.25 12.00
N GLY A 24 3.98 -11.50 12.92
CA GLY A 24 4.11 -12.50 13.97
C GLY A 24 2.80 -12.68 14.73
N ARG A 25 2.80 -13.54 15.76
CA ARG A 25 1.59 -13.91 16.50
C ARG A 25 0.87 -12.69 17.14
N ASN A 26 1.63 -11.69 17.57
CA ASN A 26 1.13 -10.46 18.19
C ASN A 26 1.79 -9.20 17.59
N GLN A 27 2.38 -9.30 16.41
CA GLN A 27 3.11 -8.19 15.79
C GLN A 27 2.51 -7.86 14.42
N GLN A 28 2.31 -6.57 14.19
CA GLN A 28 1.78 -6.03 12.95
C GLN A 28 2.68 -4.90 12.46
N ALA A 29 2.88 -4.84 11.15
CA ALA A 29 3.53 -3.74 10.47
C ALA A 29 2.48 -2.96 9.70
N GLN A 30 2.52 -1.63 9.77
CA GLN A 30 1.61 -0.76 9.03
C GLN A 30 2.43 0.19 8.17
N GLY A 31 1.96 0.43 6.96
CA GLY A 31 2.67 1.27 6.03
C GLY A 31 1.92 1.57 4.74
N PRO A 32 2.39 2.55 3.95
CA PRO A 32 1.91 2.76 2.60
C PRO A 32 2.23 1.53 1.74
N VAL A 33 1.29 1.16 0.86
CA VAL A 33 1.44 0.02 -0.05
C VAL A 33 2.35 0.42 -1.20
N MET A 34 3.46 -0.28 -1.35
CA MET A 34 4.42 -0.11 -2.44
C MET A 34 4.07 -1.01 -3.64
N HIS A 35 3.53 -2.21 -3.36
CA HIS A 35 3.20 -3.19 -4.40
C HIS A 35 2.01 -4.07 -4.02
N ARG A 36 1.23 -4.51 -5.02
CA ARG A 36 0.14 -5.49 -4.87
C ARG A 36 0.41 -6.69 -5.77
N PHE A 37 0.41 -7.89 -5.19
CA PHE A 37 0.55 -9.13 -5.93
C PHE A 37 -0.82 -9.66 -6.35
N ARG A 38 -0.85 -10.43 -7.45
CA ARG A 38 -2.08 -11.07 -7.95
C ARG A 38 -2.64 -12.12 -6.99
N ASP A 39 -1.78 -12.67 -6.13
CA ASP A 39 -2.14 -13.64 -5.09
C ASP A 39 -2.77 -13.00 -3.84
N GLY A 40 -2.90 -11.68 -3.80
CA GLY A 40 -3.50 -10.95 -2.68
C GLY A 40 -2.50 -10.49 -1.62
N ARG A 41 -1.20 -10.78 -1.77
CA ARG A 41 -0.17 -10.17 -0.93
C ARG A 41 0.02 -8.70 -1.29
N VAL A 42 0.54 -7.93 -0.33
CA VAL A 42 0.97 -6.55 -0.52
C VAL A 42 2.37 -6.37 0.07
N THR A 43 3.15 -5.46 -0.52
CA THR A 43 4.38 -4.94 0.07
C THR A 43 4.08 -3.56 0.63
N ILE A 44 4.47 -3.32 1.88
CA ILE A 44 4.39 -2.01 2.53
C ILE A 44 5.78 -1.50 2.91
N ASP A 45 5.92 -0.19 3.06
CA ASP A 45 7.04 0.41 3.77
C ASP A 45 6.71 0.58 5.26
N ALA A 46 7.43 -0.13 6.12
CA ALA A 46 7.28 -0.08 7.58
C ALA A 46 8.47 0.66 8.21
N GLY A 47 8.53 1.98 8.02
CA GLY A 47 9.57 2.81 8.62
C GLY A 47 10.95 2.61 7.98
N GLY A 48 11.02 2.49 6.65
CA GLY A 48 12.24 2.27 5.88
C GLY A 48 12.55 0.79 5.61
N HIS A 49 11.67 -0.12 6.03
CA HIS A 49 11.79 -1.55 5.78
C HIS A 49 10.63 -2.06 4.94
N GLU A 50 10.94 -2.74 3.84
CA GLU A 50 9.92 -3.40 3.03
C GLU A 50 9.40 -4.67 3.71
N VAL A 51 8.10 -4.73 3.93
CA VAL A 51 7.43 -5.89 4.53
C VAL A 51 6.39 -6.41 3.56
N THR A 52 6.46 -7.71 3.24
CA THR A 52 5.52 -8.36 2.33
C THR A 52 4.70 -9.42 3.06
N GLY A 53 3.39 -9.46 2.79
CA GLY A 53 2.49 -10.44 3.37
C GLY A 53 1.04 -10.20 3.00
N HIS A 54 0.14 -10.97 3.61
CA HIS A 54 -1.29 -10.75 3.45
C HIS A 54 -1.77 -9.66 4.40
N PRO A 55 -2.56 -8.70 3.92
CA PRO A 55 -3.09 -7.65 4.76
C PRO A 55 -4.05 -8.21 5.82
N VAL A 56 -3.92 -7.73 7.06
CA VAL A 56 -4.79 -8.07 8.19
C VAL A 56 -5.92 -7.06 8.25
N GLY A 57 -7.15 -7.54 8.15
CA GLY A 57 -8.32 -6.69 7.91
C GLY A 57 -8.52 -6.46 6.42
N ALA A 58 -9.78 -6.34 6.01
CA ALA A 58 -10.08 -5.94 4.65
C ALA A 58 -9.36 -4.61 4.40
N THR A 59 -8.32 -4.62 3.56
CA THR A 59 -7.81 -3.39 2.94
C THR A 59 -9.07 -2.66 2.55
N ALA A 60 -9.35 -1.47 3.08
CA ALA A 60 -10.61 -0.80 2.80
C ALA A 60 -10.71 -0.71 1.29
N SER A 61 -11.46 -1.63 0.69
CA SER A 61 -11.47 -1.82 -0.73
C SER A 61 -12.29 -0.62 -1.16
N LYS A 62 -11.60 0.46 -1.54
CA LYS A 62 -12.19 1.70 -2.06
C LYS A 62 -13.20 1.42 -3.20
N GLY A 63 -13.29 0.19 -3.71
CA GLY A 63 -14.23 -0.22 -4.75
C GLY A 63 -15.62 -0.69 -4.31
N TRP A 64 -15.80 -1.40 -3.18
CA TRP A 64 -17.09 -2.06 -2.90
C TRP A 64 -17.89 -1.44 -1.74
N TRP A 65 -17.25 -1.24 -0.58
CA TRP A 65 -17.89 -0.59 0.56
C TRP A 65 -18.17 0.90 0.30
N ALA A 66 -17.26 1.59 -0.41
CA ALA A 66 -17.45 2.99 -0.79
C ALA A 66 -18.61 3.18 -1.80
N TRP A 67 -18.84 2.21 -2.68
CA TRP A 67 -19.98 2.24 -3.61
C TRP A 67 -21.32 2.07 -2.90
N LEU A 68 -21.41 1.18 -1.91
CA LEU A 68 -22.59 1.03 -1.06
C LEU A 68 -22.89 2.29 -0.24
N ALA A 69 -21.86 2.99 0.24
CA ALA A 69 -22.02 4.20 1.05
C ALA A 69 -22.38 5.47 0.25
N THR A 70 -22.24 5.46 -1.07
CA THR A 70 -22.41 6.67 -1.92
C THR A 70 -23.74 6.70 -2.70
N ARG A 71 -24.68 5.79 -2.43
CA ARG A 71 -26.00 5.84 -3.09
C ARG A 71 -26.92 6.79 -2.31
N PRO A 72 -27.26 7.99 -2.82
CA PRO A 72 -28.37 8.75 -2.27
C PRO A 72 -29.66 7.96 -2.51
N ILE A 73 -30.47 7.86 -1.46
CA ILE A 73 -31.88 7.43 -1.53
C ILE A 73 -32.69 8.55 -2.19
#